data_AF-A0A1V2ATM8-F1
#
_entry.id   AF-A0A1V2ATM8-F1
#
_cell.length_a   1.000
_cell.length_b   1.000
_cell.length_c   1.000
_cell.angle_alpha   90.00
_cell.angle_beta   90.00
_cell.angle_gamma   90.00
#
_symmetry.space_group_name_H-M   'P 1'
#
loop_
_entity.id
_entity.type
_entity.pdbx_description
1 polymer ?
#
loop_
_entity_poly.entity_id
_entity_poly.type
_entity_poly.pdbx_seq_one_letter_code
_entity_poly.pdbx_strand_id
1 'polypeptide(L)'
;MFKEPYIAMIKDWKGYKAYKKLPKTVFLMTGSMLELPERVYELQKHGHDVFLHCDFIQGLNTNTEEALLYIQDVIGAQGIISTKGSTIRNANKIGLKTIQRIFIVDTLSLTKSIENCKTTK
;
A
#
# COMPACT_ATOMS: atom_id res chain seq x y z
N MET A 1 10.60 -10.03 1.59
CA MET A 1 9.78 -8.83 1.85
C MET A 1 8.93 -9.00 3.11
N PHE A 2 8.21 -10.11 3.27
CA PHE A 2 7.41 -10.41 4.48
C PHE A 2 8.07 -11.53 5.29
N LYS A 3 8.05 -11.41 6.62
CA LYS A 3 8.68 -12.38 7.54
C LYS A 3 7.72 -13.49 7.98
N GLU A 4 6.42 -13.24 7.92
CA GLU A 4 5.37 -14.13 8.40
C GLU A 4 4.50 -14.61 7.23
N PRO A 5 3.86 -15.80 7.34
CA PRO A 5 3.04 -16.37 6.28
C PRO A 5 1.66 -15.70 6.14
N TYR A 6 1.28 -14.80 7.05
CA TYR A 6 -0.01 -14.11 7.05
C TYR A 6 0.18 -12.60 7.09
N ILE A 7 -0.67 -11.87 6.37
CA ILE A 7 -0.71 -10.41 6.35
C ILE A 7 -2.12 -9.98 6.77
N ALA A 8 -2.21 -9.05 7.73
CA ALA A 8 -3.51 -8.52 8.13
C ALA A 8 -3.97 -7.43 7.17
N MET A 9 -5.26 -7.42 6.85
CA MET A 9 -5.89 -6.40 6.02
C MET A 9 -6.89 -5.62 6.86
N ILE A 10 -6.70 -4.30 6.97
CA ILE A 10 -7.60 -3.40 7.69
C ILE A 10 -8.40 -2.60 6.67
N LYS A 11 -9.72 -2.79 6.69
CA LYS A 11 -10.68 -2.07 5.83
C LYS A 11 -11.44 -0.96 6.56
N ASP A 12 -11.64 -1.10 7.87
CA ASP A 12 -12.34 -0.10 8.68
C ASP A 12 -11.53 0.20 9.95
N TRP A 13 -11.33 1.49 10.16
CA TRP A 13 -10.67 2.06 11.32
C TRP A 13 -11.64 2.30 12.49
N LYS A 14 -12.77 1.60 12.59
CA LYS A 14 -13.61 1.62 13.80
C LYS A 14 -13.52 0.34 14.65
N GLY A 15 -13.01 -0.77 14.09
CA GLY A 15 -13.01 -2.10 14.72
C GLY A 15 -11.70 -2.63 15.33
N TYR A 16 -10.65 -1.82 15.47
CA TYR A 16 -9.26 -2.32 15.48
C TYR A 16 -8.51 -1.84 16.75
N LYS A 17 -9.06 -2.14 17.93
CA LYS A 17 -8.34 -2.05 19.23
C LYS A 17 -7.35 -3.21 19.47
N ALA A 18 -7.16 -4.08 18.48
CA ALA A 18 -6.41 -5.34 18.60
C ALA A 18 -5.04 -5.33 17.92
N TYR A 19 -4.43 -4.16 17.68
CA TYR A 19 -3.13 -4.04 17.00
C TYR A 19 -2.08 -4.99 17.54
N LYS A 20 -1.99 -5.13 18.87
CA LYS A 20 -1.04 -6.04 19.55
C LYS A 20 -1.09 -7.51 19.09
N LYS A 21 -2.18 -7.95 18.48
CA LYS A 21 -2.36 -9.34 17.98
C LYS A 21 -2.23 -9.45 16.45
N LEU A 22 -1.96 -8.34 15.76
CA LEU A 22 -1.78 -8.36 14.31
C LEU A 22 -0.38 -8.88 13.96
N PRO A 23 -0.22 -9.51 12.77
CA PRO A 23 1.09 -9.86 12.24
C PRO A 23 1.96 -8.62 12.02
N LYS A 24 3.26 -8.85 11.83
CA LYS A 24 4.28 -7.85 11.52
C LYS A 24 3.90 -7.01 10.31
N THR A 25 3.27 -7.57 9.28
CA THR A 25 2.87 -6.81 8.08
C THR A 25 1.37 -6.56 8.05
N VAL A 26 0.98 -5.29 7.83
CA VAL A 26 -0.42 -4.85 7.78
C VAL A 26 -0.69 -4.05 6.51
N PHE A 27 -1.79 -4.34 5.83
CA PHE A 27 -2.29 -3.62 4.67
C PHE A 27 -3.47 -2.73 5.07
N LEU A 28 -3.32 -1.42 4.89
CA LEU A 28 -4.42 -0.46 5.00
C LEU A 28 -5.08 -0.28 3.63
N MET A 29 -6.35 -0.67 3.53
CA MET A 29 -7.04 -0.74 2.24
C MET A 29 -7.71 0.58 1.82
N THR A 30 -7.84 1.51 2.76
CA THR A 30 -8.60 2.76 2.59
C THR A 30 -8.13 3.77 3.63
N GLY A 31 -8.30 5.06 3.32
CA GLY A 31 -8.12 6.15 4.24
C GLY A 31 -8.12 7.51 3.53
N SER A 32 -8.10 8.58 4.31
CA SER A 32 -7.87 9.95 3.83
C SER A 32 -6.45 10.41 4.17
N MET A 33 -5.89 11.31 3.35
CA MET A 33 -4.60 11.98 3.62
C MET A 33 -4.53 12.61 5.03
N LEU A 34 -5.68 13.01 5.59
CA LEU A 34 -5.75 13.67 6.91
C LEU A 34 -5.52 12.69 8.06
N GLU A 35 -6.06 11.49 7.96
CA GLU A 35 -6.05 10.50 9.04
C GLU A 35 -4.86 9.54 8.93
N LEU A 36 -4.44 9.19 7.71
CA LEU A 36 -3.42 8.17 7.48
C LEU A 36 -2.10 8.35 8.25
N PRO A 37 -1.55 9.57 8.43
CA PRO A 37 -0.33 9.75 9.23
C PRO A 37 -0.47 9.21 10.67
N GLU A 38 -1.54 9.60 11.37
CA GLU A 38 -1.80 9.12 12.74
C GLU A 38 -2.02 7.60 12.77
N ARG A 39 -2.73 7.08 11.76
CA ARG A 39 -3.04 5.65 11.65
C ARG A 39 -1.80 4.78 11.49
N VAL A 40 -0.93 5.17 10.57
CA VAL A 40 0.31 4.45 10.30
C VAL A 40 1.24 4.54 11.51
N TYR A 41 1.34 5.72 12.13
CA TYR A 41 2.11 5.91 13.35
C TYR A 41 1.67 4.97 14.49
N GLU A 42 0.36 4.89 14.77
CA GLU A 42 -0.15 4.01 15.84
C GLU A 42 0.13 2.52 15.58
N LEU A 43 0.06 2.07 14.32
CA LEU A 43 0.44 0.70 13.94
C LEU A 43 1.95 0.47 14.11
N GLN A 44 2.79 1.41 13.66
CA GLN A 44 4.24 1.29 13.76
C GLN A 44 4.74 1.29 15.20
N LYS A 45 4.09 2.06 16.08
CA LYS A 45 4.35 2.06 17.53
C LYS A 45 4.14 0.69 18.18
N HIS A 46 3.29 -0.16 17.60
CA HIS A 46 3.07 -1.54 18.00
C HIS A 46 3.93 -2.55 17.23
N GLY A 47 4.87 -2.06 16.41
CA GLY A 47 5.85 -2.87 15.69
C GLY A 47 5.39 -3.37 14.32
N HIS A 48 4.32 -2.82 13.73
CA HIS A 48 3.83 -3.25 12.42
C HIS A 48 4.47 -2.47 11.27
N ASP A 49 4.82 -3.18 10.19
CA ASP A 49 5.21 -2.63 8.90
C ASP A 49 3.94 -2.42 8.07
N VAL A 50 3.67 -1.17 7.67
CA VAL A 50 2.38 -0.80 7.06
C VAL A 50 2.52 -0.55 5.56
N PHE A 51 1.65 -1.17 4.77
CA PHE A 51 1.50 -0.90 3.34
C PHE A 51 0.15 -0.25 3.06
N LEU A 52 0.12 0.76 2.20
CA LEU A 52 -1.09 1.49 1.86
C LEU A 52 -1.63 1.11 0.48
N HIS A 53 -2.94 0.88 0.39
CA HIS A 53 -3.60 0.78 -0.90
C HIS A 53 -3.89 2.17 -1.48
N CYS A 54 -3.01 2.63 -2.34
CA CYS A 54 -3.00 4.01 -2.85
C CYS A 54 -4.13 4.34 -3.83
N ASP A 55 -4.81 3.35 -4.39
CA ASP A 55 -5.93 3.63 -5.32
C ASP A 55 -7.18 4.20 -4.63
N PHE A 56 -7.29 4.03 -3.30
CA PHE A 56 -8.45 4.44 -2.51
C PHE A 56 -8.11 5.46 -1.41
N ILE A 57 -6.98 6.16 -1.54
CA ILE A 57 -6.63 7.26 -0.64
C ILE A 57 -7.38 8.51 -1.08
N GLN A 58 -8.19 9.07 -0.19
CA GLN A 58 -8.92 10.31 -0.44
C GLN A 58 -8.00 11.52 -0.24
N GLY A 59 -8.09 12.49 -1.15
CA GLY A 59 -7.34 13.76 -1.08
C GLY A 59 -5.92 13.71 -1.63
N LEU A 60 -5.46 12.56 -2.16
CA LEU A 60 -4.09 12.42 -2.65
C LEU A 60 -4.04 11.88 -4.08
N ASN A 61 -3.32 12.58 -4.98
CA ASN A 61 -3.01 12.06 -6.32
C ASN A 61 -1.78 11.17 -6.26
N THR A 62 -1.98 9.88 -5.97
CA THR A 62 -0.91 8.90 -5.73
C THR A 62 -0.03 8.55 -6.95
N ASN A 63 -0.21 9.22 -8.08
CA ASN A 63 0.63 9.04 -9.27
C ASN A 63 1.75 10.11 -9.38
N THR A 64 1.76 11.16 -8.56
CA THR A 64 2.84 12.16 -8.56
C THR A 64 3.97 11.78 -7.61
N GLU A 65 5.17 12.29 -7.85
CA GLU A 65 6.34 12.03 -7.01
C GLU A 65 6.15 12.61 -5.61
N GLU A 66 5.59 13.82 -5.51
CA GLU A 66 5.33 14.50 -4.24
C GLU A 66 4.33 13.74 -3.37
N ALA A 67 3.30 13.14 -3.99
CA ALA A 67 2.35 12.31 -3.26
C ALA A 67 3.00 11.03 -2.73
N LEU A 68 3.93 10.44 -3.48
CA LEU A 68 4.65 9.25 -3.07
C LEU A 68 5.68 9.55 -1.98
N LEU A 69 6.38 10.68 -2.07
CA LEU A 69 7.24 11.19 -1.00
C LEU A 69 6.43 11.51 0.26
N TYR A 70 5.24 12.11 0.12
CA TYR A 70 4.33 12.33 1.25
C TYR A 70 3.93 11.00 1.92
N ILE A 71 3.66 9.96 1.13
CA ILE A 71 3.37 8.61 1.67
C ILE A 71 4.57 8.02 2.42
N GLN A 72 5.78 8.22 1.89
CA GLN A 72 7.01 7.68 2.47
C GLN A 72 7.44 8.43 3.73
N ASP A 73 7.49 9.76 3.67
CA ASP A 73 8.17 10.60 4.66
C ASP A 73 7.22 11.17 5.71
N VAL A 74 5.96 11.47 5.32
CA VAL A 74 4.97 12.08 6.23
C VAL A 74 4.00 11.04 6.78
N ILE A 75 3.42 10.21 5.91
CA ILE A 75 2.60 9.09 6.38
C ILE A 75 3.47 7.98 6.99
N GLY A 76 4.73 7.85 6.56
CA GLY A 76 5.67 6.86 7.11
C GLY A 76 5.39 5.43 6.61
N ALA A 77 4.68 5.26 5.49
CA ALA A 77 4.34 3.92 5.01
C ALA A 77 5.58 3.16 4.53
N GLN A 78 5.62 1.86 4.81
CA GLN A 78 6.72 0.99 4.39
C GLN A 78 6.70 0.72 2.88
N GLY A 79 5.54 0.89 2.25
CA GLY A 79 5.34 0.72 0.82
C GLY A 79 3.88 0.88 0.41
N ILE A 80 3.63 0.67 -0.88
CA ILE A 80 2.32 0.90 -1.48
C ILE A 80 1.79 -0.33 -2.23
N ILE A 81 0.47 -0.38 -2.34
CA ILE A 81 -0.29 -1.33 -3.14
C ILE A 81 -1.10 -0.52 -4.16
N SER A 82 -1.00 -0.87 -5.44
CA SER A 82 -1.80 -0.24 -6.49
C SER A 82 -2.03 -1.21 -7.64
N THR A 83 -3.17 -1.03 -8.31
CA THR A 83 -3.49 -1.68 -9.59
C THR A 83 -2.90 -0.93 -10.79
N LYS A 84 -2.49 0.33 -10.60
CA LYS A 84 -2.02 1.23 -11.65
C LYS A 84 -0.52 1.08 -11.84
N GLY A 85 -0.11 0.58 -13.01
CA GLY A 85 1.31 0.40 -13.34
C GLY A 85 2.13 1.70 -13.32
N SER A 86 1.52 2.84 -13.64
CA SER A 86 2.20 4.15 -13.57
C SER A 86 2.59 4.52 -12.14
N THR A 87 1.70 4.33 -11.17
CA THR A 87 1.96 4.56 -9.75
C THR A 87 3.07 3.64 -9.24
N ILE A 88 3.05 2.36 -9.62
CA ILE A 88 4.10 1.40 -9.27
C ILE A 88 5.46 1.84 -9.84
N ARG A 89 5.52 2.22 -11.12
CA ARG A 89 6.77 2.72 -11.73
C ARG A 89 7.31 3.96 -11.00
N ASN A 90 6.45 4.92 -10.71
CA ASN A 90 6.87 6.17 -10.06
C ASN A 90 7.36 5.91 -8.63
N ALA A 91 6.69 5.02 -7.89
CA ALA A 91 7.13 4.61 -6.55
C ALA A 91 8.47 3.85 -6.57
N ASN A 92 8.69 2.98 -7.56
CA ASN A 92 9.96 2.29 -7.72
C ASN A 92 11.13 3.25 -8.00
N LYS A 93 10.91 4.34 -8.77
CA LYS A 93 11.94 5.35 -9.05
C LYS A 93 12.49 6.03 -7.79
N ILE A 94 11.63 6.25 -6.79
CA ILE A 94 12.04 6.85 -5.50
C ILE A 94 12.48 5.81 -4.46
N GLY A 95 12.53 4.52 -4.83
CA GLY A 95 12.93 3.43 -3.93
C GLY A 95 11.85 3.00 -2.92
N LEU A 96 10.60 3.43 -3.09
CA LEU A 96 9.49 3.01 -2.24
C LEU A 96 9.09 1.57 -2.59
N LYS A 97 8.88 0.72 -1.58
CA LYS A 97 8.48 -0.68 -1.83
C LYS A 97 7.10 -0.72 -2.47
N THR A 98 6.95 -1.53 -3.51
CA THR A 98 5.70 -1.62 -4.26
C THR A 98 5.13 -3.04 -4.29
N ILE A 99 3.80 -3.11 -4.33
CA ILE A 99 3.03 -4.33 -4.57
C ILE A 99 2.03 -4.00 -5.67
N GLN A 100 2.19 -4.60 -6.84
CA GLN A 100 1.23 -4.43 -7.93
C GLN A 100 0.09 -5.43 -7.77
N ARG A 101 -1.12 -4.92 -7.50
CA ARG A 101 -2.33 -5.74 -7.41
C ARG A 101 -2.87 -6.01 -8.82
N ILE A 102 -3.14 -7.26 -9.13
CA ILE A 102 -3.75 -7.69 -10.40
C ILE A 102 -5.08 -8.38 -10.13
N PHE A 103 -6.02 -8.23 -11.06
CA PHE A 103 -7.28 -8.96 -11.05
C PHE A 103 -7.29 -9.92 -12.24
N ILE A 104 -7.34 -11.21 -11.94
CA ILE A 104 -7.36 -12.28 -12.95
C ILE A 104 -8.81 -12.73 -13.09
N VAL A 105 -9.54 -12.13 -14.03
CA VAL A 105 -10.94 -12.44 -14.32
C VAL A 105 -11.02 -13.49 -15.43
N ASP A 106 -10.18 -13.33 -16.46
CA ASP A 106 -10.10 -14.19 -17.63
C ASP A 106 -8.65 -14.27 -18.15
N THR A 107 -8.42 -15.08 -19.18
CA THR A 107 -7.11 -15.25 -19.81
C THR A 107 -6.55 -13.94 -20.39
N LEU A 108 -7.41 -13.06 -20.92
CA LEU A 108 -6.96 -11.77 -21.47
C LEU A 108 -6.43 -10.84 -20.37
N SER A 109 -7.12 -10.81 -19.21
CA SER A 109 -6.71 -10.06 -18.03
C SER A 109 -5.40 -10.59 -17.45
N LEU A 110 -5.18 -11.91 -17.49
CA LEU A 110 -3.90 -12.52 -17.11
C LEU A 110 -2.77 -12.06 -18.02
N THR A 111 -2.93 -12.20 -19.34
CA THR A 111 -1.91 -11.81 -20.32
C THR A 111 -1.54 -10.33 -20.19
N LYS A 112 -2.55 -9.45 -20.13
CA LYS A 112 -2.34 -8.00 -19.93
C LYS A 112 -1.67 -7.69 -18.59
N SER A 113 -2.03 -8.40 -17.53
CA SER A 113 -1.41 -8.22 -16.21
C SER A 113 0.07 -8.61 -16.23
N ILE A 114 0.43 -9.72 -16.89
CA ILE A 114 1.82 -10.16 -17.05
C ILE A 114 2.62 -9.11 -17.84
N GLU A 115 2.08 -8.59 -18.94
CA GLU A 115 2.72 -7.53 -19.72
C GLU A 115 2.94 -6.27 -18.89
N ASN A 116 1.91 -5.82 -18.17
CA ASN A 116 2.00 -4.64 -17.30
C ASN A 116 3.09 -4.83 -16.22
N CYS A 117 3.12 -5.97 -15.52
CA CYS A 117 4.14 -6.28 -14.53
C CYS A 117 5.57 -6.31 -15.07
N LYS A 118 5.77 -6.60 -16.36
CA LYS A 118 7.11 -6.52 -16.99
C LYS A 118 7.57 -5.08 -17.18
N THR A 119 6.64 -4.14 -17.41
CA THR A 119 6.93 -2.71 -17.62
C THR A 119 7.13 -1.93 -16.34
N THR A 120 6.80 -2.50 -15.18
CA THR A 120 6.85 -1.83 -13.87
C THR A 120 8.05 -2.22 -13.02
N LYS A 121 8.93 -3.10 -13.53
CA LYS A 121 10.18 -3.48 -12.88
C LYS A 121 11.13 -2.31 -12.70
#